data_AF-A0A2V7I9V9-F1
#
_entry.id   AF-A0A2V7I9V9-F1
#
_cell.length_a   1.000
_cell.length_b   1.000
_cell.length_c   1.000
_cell.angle_alpha   90.00
_cell.angle_beta   90.00
_cell.angle_gamma   90.00
#
_symmetry.space_group_name_H-M   'P 1'
#
loop_
_entity.id
_entity.type
_entity.pdbx_description
1 polymer ?
#
loop_
_entity_poly.entity_id
_entity_poly.type
_entity_poly.pdbx_seq_one_letter_code
_entity_poly.pdbx_strand_id
1 'polypeptide(L)' 'MEVQIFGIRKSADTRAALRFFAERRIRTHFVDLNERAASLGELRRFAQKVGVQGLIDRD' A
#
# COMPACT_ATOMS: atom_id res chain seq x y z
N MET A 1 0.60 12.48 -11.46
CA MET A 1 0.24 11.12 -10.99
C MET A 1 0.75 11.00 -9.56
N GLU A 2 -0.14 10.96 -8.58
CA GLU A 2 0.26 10.81 -7.17
C GLU A 2 0.22 9.33 -6.81
N VAL A 3 1.37 8.74 -6.53
CA VAL A 3 1.49 7.34 -6.14
C VAL A 3 1.31 7.26 -4.63
N GLN A 4 0.31 6.51 -4.18
CA GLN A 4 0.12 6.19 -2.76
C GLN A 4 0.56 4.75 -2.50
N ILE A 5 1.33 4.55 -1.44
CA ILE A 5 1.79 3.23 -1.01
C ILE A 5 1.20 2.96 0.37
N PHE A 6 0.41 1.91 0.48
CA PHE A 6 -0.17 1.43 1.73
C PHE A 6 0.61 0.20 2.17
N GLY A 7 1.05 0.19 3.43
CA GLY A 7 1.78 -0.94 3.99
C GLY A 7 2.26 -0.65 5.40
N ILE A 8 3.17 -1.47 5.91
CA ILE A 8 3.82 -1.25 7.21
C ILE A 8 5.33 -1.07 7.02
N ARG A 9 5.97 -0.21 7.82
CA ARG A 9 7.43 0.05 7.72
C ARG A 9 8.29 -1.19 7.94
N LYS A 10 7.81 -2.12 8.76
CA LYS A 10 8.50 -3.38 9.09
C LYS A 10 8.51 -4.38 7.93
N SER A 11 7.61 -4.27 6.95
CA SER A 11 7.58 -5.15 5.78
C SER A 11 8.71 -4.85 4.80
N ALA A 12 9.40 -5.91 4.36
CA ALA A 12 10.44 -5.82 3.34
C ALA A 12 9.86 -5.36 1.99
N ASP A 13 8.66 -5.82 1.64
CA ASP A 13 7.99 -5.48 0.38
C ASP A 13 7.60 -4.01 0.32
N THR A 14 7.10 -3.45 1.44
CA THR A 14 6.83 -2.00 1.54
C THR A 14 8.09 -1.17 1.28
N ARG A 15 9.23 -1.57 1.88
CA ARG A 15 10.51 -0.87 1.68
C ARG A 15 11.02 -1.01 0.25
N ALA A 16 10.85 -2.19 -0.35
CA ALA A 16 11.20 -2.42 -1.75
C ALA A 16 10.37 -1.55 -2.69
N ALA A 17 9.05 -1.46 -2.46
CA ALA A 17 8.16 -0.60 -3.23
C ALA A 17 8.54 0.89 -3.11
N LEU A 18 8.77 1.38 -1.89
CA LEU A 18 9.23 2.76 -1.67
C LEU A 18 10.54 3.06 -2.41
N ARG A 19 11.52 2.14 -2.33
CA ARG A 19 12.80 2.27 -3.03
C ARG A 19 12.62 2.28 -4.54
N PHE A 20 11.78 1.41 -5.09
CA PHE A 20 11.50 1.33 -6.53
C PHE A 20 11.06 2.68 -7.12
N PHE A 21 10.15 3.39 -6.43
CA PHE A 21 9.69 4.70 -6.87
C PHE A 21 10.70 5.82 -6.58
N ALA A 22 11.40 5.75 -5.44
CA ALA A 22 12.44 6.72 -5.10
C ALA A 22 13.60 6.73 -6.10
N GLU A 23 14.06 5.55 -6.53
CA GLU A 23 15.10 5.39 -7.57
C GLU A 23 14.70 6.01 -8.92
N ARG A 24 13.39 6.06 -9.20
CA ARG A 24 12.81 6.66 -10.41
C ARG A 24 12.46 8.14 -10.23
N ARG A 25 12.80 8.74 -9.09
CA ARG A 25 12.47 10.13 -8.72
C ARG A 25 10.96 10.41 -8.75
N ILE A 26 10.14 9.40 -8.48
CA ILE A 26 8.68 9.53 -8.39
C ILE A 26 8.30 9.78 -6.93
N ARG A 27 7.62 10.89 -6.67
CA ARG A 27 7.09 11.20 -5.33
C ARG A 27 5.99 10.21 -4.96
N THR A 28 6.10 9.67 -3.75
CA THR A 28 5.11 8.74 -3.19
C THR A 28 4.58 9.28 -1.87
N HIS A 29 3.30 9.03 -1.60
CA HIS A 29 2.70 9.25 -0.29
C HIS A 29 2.55 7.91 0.41
N PHE A 30 3.34 7.70 1.47
CA PHE A 30 3.31 6.47 2.23
C PHE A 30 2.28 6.56 3.36
N VAL A 31 1.39 5.58 3.44
CA VAL A 31 0.41 5.41 4.51
C VAL A 31 0.78 4.17 5.33
N ASP A 32 1.17 4.38 6.58
CA ASP A 32 1.46 3.29 7.50
C ASP A 32 0.15 2.73 8.10
N LEU A 33 -0.15 1.48 7.76
CA LEU A 33 -1.37 0.79 8.21
C LEU A 33 -1.37 0.49 9.71
N ASN A 34 -0.22 0.53 10.40
CA ASN A 34 -0.14 0.42 11.85
C ASN A 34 -0.50 1.72 12.57
N GLU A 35 -0.27 2.87 11.94
CA GLU A 35 -0.60 4.18 12.50
C GLU A 35 -2.02 4.61 12.12
N ARG A 36 -2.43 4.28 10.89
CA ARG A 36 -3.75 4.59 10.35
C ARG A 36 -4.29 3.41 9.55
N ALA A 37 -5.36 2.81 10.07
CA ALA A 37 -6.11 1.80 9.32
C ALA A 37 -6.68 2.38 8.01
N ALA A 38 -6.77 1.53 6.99
CA ALA A 38 -7.43 1.89 5.74
C ALA A 38 -8.91 2.24 6.01
N SER A 39 -9.35 3.38 5.48
CA SER A 39 -10.75 3.77 5.53
C SER A 39 -11.63 2.82 4.71
N LEU A 40 -12.92 2.79 5.01
CA LEU A 40 -13.89 1.99 4.26
C LEU A 40 -13.85 2.28 2.75
N GLY A 41 -13.63 3.53 2.36
CA GLY A 41 -13.49 3.92 0.96
C GLY A 41 -12.24 3.36 0.30
N GLU A 42 -11.11 3.33 1.01
CA GLU A 42 -9.86 2.71 0.54
C GLU A 42 -10.02 1.20 0.39
N LEU A 43 -10.57 0.52 1.40
CA LEU A 43 -10.82 -0.92 1.36
C LEU A 43 -11.75 -1.31 0.21
N ARG A 44 -12.82 -0.55 -0.03
CA ARG A 44 -13.71 -0.78 -1.18
C ARG A 44 -12.98 -0.65 -2.51
N ARG A 45 -12.10 0.35 -2.67
CA ARG A 45 -11.29 0.52 -3.89
C ARG A 45 -10.32 -0.64 -4.09
N PHE A 46 -9.66 -1.09 -3.02
CA PHE A 46 -8.76 -2.24 -3.11
C PHE A 46 -9.53 -3.50 -3.51
N ALA A 47 -10.65 -3.79 -2.85
CA ALA A 47 -11.49 -4.94 -3.16
C ALA A 47 -12.06 -4.90 -4.59
N GLN A 48 -12.41 -3.72 -5.11
CA GLN A 48 -12.83 -3.56 -6.49
C GLN A 48 -11.72 -3.90 -7.49
N LYS A 49 -10.46 -3.64 -7.14
CA LYS A 49 -9.33 -3.84 -8.06
C LYS A 49 -8.73 -5.25 -8.02
N VAL A 50 -8.58 -5.83 -6.82
CA VAL A 50 -7.92 -7.14 -6.63
C VAL A 50 -8.85 -8.24 -6.12
N GLY A 51 -10.10 -7.90 -5.80
CA GLY A 51 -11.03 -8.81 -5.14
C GLY A 51 -10.74 -8.95 -3.65
N VAL A 52 -11.77 -9.27 -2.85
CA VAL A 52 -11.63 -9.43 -1.39
C VAL A 52 -10.61 -10.51 -1.02
N GLN A 53 -10.57 -11.59 -1.80
CA GLN A 53 -9.62 -12.69 -1.54
C GLN A 53 -8.17 -12.28 -1.77
N GLY A 54 -7.91 -11.33 -2.66
CA GLY A 54 -6.56 -10.78 -2.89
C GLY A 54 -6.11 -9.78 -1.82
N LEU A 55 -6.98 -9.43 -0.86
CA LEU A 55 -6.63 -8.53 0.25
C LEU A 55 -6.23 -9.27 1.53
N ILE A 56 -6.53 -10.56 1.62
CA ILE A 56 -6.34 -11.34 2.83
C ILE A 56 -5.17 -12.28 2.58
N ASP A 57 -4.10 -12.07 3.33
CA ASP A 57 -3.04 -13.07 3.45
C ASP A 57 -3.55 -14.22 4.33
N ARG A 58 -3.41 -15.45 3.85
CA ARG A 58 -3.95 -16.66 4.50
C ARG A 58 -2.86 -17.56 5.06
N ASP A 59 -1.61 -17.22 4.80
CA ASP A 59 -0.43 -17.95 5.26
C ASP A 59 0.21 -17.29 6.51
#